data_AF-A0A2J8I560-F1
#
_entry.id   AF-A0A2J8I560-F1
#
_cell.length_a   1.000
_cell.length_b   1.000
_cell.length_c   1.000
_cell.angle_alpha   90.00
_cell.angle_beta   90.00
_cell.angle_gamma   90.00
#
_symmetry.space_group_name_H-M   'P 1'
#
loop_
_entity.id
_entity.type
_entity.pdbx_description
1 polymer ?
#
loop_
_entity_poly.entity_id
_entity_poly.type
_entity_poly.pdbx_seq_one_letter_code
_entity_poly.pdbx_strand_id
1 'polypeptide(L)'
;MKRTLISVSVAAALAISFPTLAASERGMDADVGFLDEAMQFGGHVGTSLEYEDKVTDGFNGVKKKERTTTHEVFGVYYNNARWNLSALYGLKLENREQKEPSYFENEDGIKQLFSLNKGFDLGNGWATGAIYELEYTRSKVFSPYVSGLRKSLAEHSFRPYLTYFSNENNWGFYSNLEYLYSAEDKSEWGERTEEGYSLLFKPYKRFGNWELGVELYYQIKDNEDHQTSGAINEISDFTEKYIEPIVQYSFDDAGVLYARVRVGENETRNASNSGGGNADVDYFKDIRKATLGYEQAVGDSWLLKGEYEYANEVEEKSKLAGWEAKNESELKQHTVYLQALYRF
;
A
#
# COMPACT_ATOMS: atom_id res chain seq x y z
N MET A 1 -20.49 -24.47 -12.60
CA MET A 1 -19.58 -24.76 -13.73
C MET A 1 -18.45 -23.73 -13.85
N LYS A 2 -18.70 -22.43 -14.04
CA LYS A 2 -17.59 -21.43 -14.16
C LYS A 2 -16.79 -21.23 -12.85
N ARG A 3 -17.46 -21.13 -11.70
CA ARG A 3 -16.82 -21.05 -10.36
C ARG A 3 -15.91 -22.24 -10.08
N THR A 4 -16.41 -23.45 -10.35
CA THR A 4 -15.67 -24.71 -10.23
C THR A 4 -14.37 -24.72 -11.04
N LEU A 5 -14.36 -24.15 -12.25
CA LEU A 5 -13.19 -24.17 -13.13
C LEU A 5 -12.06 -23.24 -12.65
N ILE A 6 -12.42 -22.09 -12.06
CA ILE A 6 -11.48 -21.16 -11.44
C ILE A 6 -10.89 -21.79 -10.16
N SER A 7 -11.74 -22.34 -9.29
CA SER A 7 -11.28 -23.06 -8.08
C SER A 7 -10.37 -24.25 -8.42
N VAL A 8 -10.67 -25.02 -9.48
CA VAL A 8 -9.81 -26.12 -9.97
C VAL A 8 -8.44 -25.61 -10.45
N SER A 9 -8.42 -24.49 -11.19
CA SER A 9 -7.18 -23.95 -11.74
C SER A 9 -6.24 -23.44 -10.63
N VAL A 10 -6.82 -22.85 -9.58
CA VAL A 10 -6.10 -22.39 -8.39
C VAL A 10 -5.62 -23.57 -7.53
N ALA A 11 -6.48 -24.56 -7.30
CA ALA A 11 -6.11 -25.79 -6.59
C ALA A 11 -4.96 -26.53 -7.30
N ALA A 12 -4.99 -26.59 -8.64
CA ALA A 12 -3.91 -27.18 -9.43
C ALA A 12 -2.60 -26.39 -9.32
N ALA A 13 -2.64 -25.05 -9.37
CA ALA A 13 -1.44 -24.22 -9.21
C ALA A 13 -0.80 -24.37 -7.81
N LEU A 14 -1.62 -24.46 -6.75
CA LEU A 14 -1.15 -24.69 -5.39
C LEU A 14 -0.66 -26.13 -5.17
N ALA A 15 -1.32 -27.14 -5.74
CA ALA A 15 -0.92 -28.54 -5.59
C ALA A 15 0.45 -28.85 -6.23
N ILE A 16 0.85 -28.12 -7.28
CA ILE A 16 2.14 -28.31 -7.95
C ILE A 16 3.30 -27.67 -7.16
N SER A 17 3.01 -26.73 -6.25
CA SER A 17 4.03 -25.91 -5.56
C SER A 17 4.35 -26.36 -4.12
N PHE A 18 3.63 -27.34 -3.56
CA PHE A 18 3.96 -27.93 -2.26
C PHE A 18 4.52 -29.36 -2.41
N PRO A 19 5.83 -29.60 -2.15
CA PRO A 19 6.26 -30.94 -1.83
C PRO A 19 5.61 -31.33 -0.49
N THR A 20 4.83 -32.41 -0.53
CA THR A 20 4.29 -33.11 0.62
C THR A 20 5.31 -33.20 1.76
N LEU A 21 5.03 -32.56 2.90
CA LEU A 21 5.33 -33.00 4.28
C LEU A 21 5.22 -31.82 5.27
N ALA A 22 4.05 -31.66 5.89
CA ALA A 22 3.89 -31.08 7.23
C ALA A 22 2.57 -31.60 7.81
N ALA A 23 2.55 -32.87 8.18
CA ALA A 23 1.41 -33.52 8.82
C ALA A 23 1.45 -33.33 10.35
N SER A 24 0.33 -32.85 10.89
CA SER A 24 -0.15 -32.85 12.29
C SER A 24 0.69 -32.09 13.34
N GLU A 25 0.13 -31.17 14.13
CA GLU A 25 -0.93 -31.49 15.10
C GLU A 25 -2.16 -30.56 15.15
N ARG A 26 -2.28 -29.49 14.35
CA ARG A 26 -3.52 -28.66 14.31
C ARG A 26 -3.75 -27.91 12.98
N GLY A 27 -3.79 -28.61 11.84
CA GLY A 27 -3.87 -27.90 10.56
C GLY A 27 -4.43 -28.60 9.32
N MET A 28 -4.66 -29.91 9.33
CA MET A 28 -5.39 -30.60 8.25
C MET A 28 -6.18 -31.73 8.89
N ASP A 29 -7.49 -31.77 8.61
CA ASP A 29 -8.36 -32.83 9.11
C ASP A 29 -7.96 -34.13 8.39
N ALA A 30 -7.52 -35.16 9.12
CA ALA A 30 -6.99 -36.38 8.52
C ALA A 30 -8.03 -37.13 7.65
N ASP A 31 -9.31 -36.82 7.84
CA ASP A 31 -10.45 -37.41 7.15
C ASP A 31 -10.87 -36.66 5.87
N VAL A 32 -10.29 -35.48 5.57
CA VAL A 32 -10.57 -34.71 4.36
C VAL A 32 -9.28 -34.55 3.54
N GLY A 33 -9.27 -35.08 2.32
CA GLY A 33 -8.08 -35.02 1.47
C GLY A 33 -7.68 -33.58 1.16
N PHE A 34 -6.37 -33.30 1.13
CA PHE A 34 -5.78 -32.00 0.76
C PHE A 34 -6.45 -31.36 -0.47
N LEU A 35 -6.76 -32.16 -1.49
CA LEU A 35 -7.40 -31.70 -2.72
C LEU A 35 -8.85 -31.22 -2.49
N ASP A 36 -9.60 -31.85 -1.60
CA ASP A 36 -10.98 -31.44 -1.28
C ASP A 36 -10.99 -30.12 -0.50
N GLU A 37 -9.96 -29.85 0.29
CA GLU A 37 -9.78 -28.56 0.96
C GLU A 37 -9.26 -27.49 0.01
N ALA A 38 -8.32 -27.83 -0.88
CA ALA A 38 -7.81 -26.93 -1.92
C ALA A 38 -8.89 -26.52 -2.93
N MET A 39 -9.97 -27.30 -3.08
CA MET A 39 -11.10 -26.96 -3.94
C MET A 39 -12.08 -25.96 -3.29
N GLN A 40 -11.91 -25.62 -2.01
CA GLN A 40 -12.79 -24.74 -1.23
C GLN A 40 -12.33 -23.28 -1.19
N PHE A 41 -11.34 -22.89 -2.00
CA PHE A 41 -10.99 -21.48 -2.13
C PHE A 41 -12.16 -20.70 -2.72
N GLY A 42 -12.65 -19.74 -1.93
CA GLY A 42 -13.48 -18.65 -2.42
C GLY A 42 -12.62 -17.41 -2.66
N GLY A 43 -13.22 -16.35 -3.17
CA GLY A 43 -12.52 -15.08 -3.31
C GLY A 43 -13.13 -14.19 -4.37
N HIS A 44 -12.29 -13.40 -5.03
CA HIS A 44 -12.71 -12.55 -6.13
C HIS A 44 -11.59 -12.32 -7.15
N VAL A 45 -11.99 -12.04 -8.39
CA VAL A 45 -11.12 -11.56 -9.46
C VAL A 45 -11.67 -10.24 -9.96
N GLY A 46 -10.81 -9.27 -10.26
CA GLY A 46 -11.25 -7.97 -10.68
C GLY A 46 -10.19 -7.14 -11.38
N THR A 47 -10.57 -5.89 -11.61
CA THR A 47 -9.73 -4.84 -12.21
C THR A 47 -10.02 -3.53 -11.51
N SER A 48 -9.03 -2.65 -11.48
CA SER A 48 -9.17 -1.30 -10.94
C SER A 48 -8.45 -0.27 -11.79
N LEU A 49 -8.90 0.98 -11.72
CA LEU A 49 -8.29 2.14 -12.34
C LEU A 49 -8.11 3.22 -11.28
N GLU A 50 -6.90 3.74 -11.19
CA GLU A 50 -6.56 4.89 -10.37
C GLU A 50 -6.05 6.02 -11.26
N TYR A 51 -6.53 7.23 -11.00
CA TYR A 51 -6.05 8.46 -11.61
C TYR A 51 -5.64 9.44 -10.53
N GLU A 52 -4.40 9.92 -10.61
CA GLU A 52 -3.79 10.81 -9.65
C GLU A 52 -3.33 12.10 -10.35
N ASP A 53 -3.77 13.26 -9.86
CA ASP A 53 -3.32 14.58 -10.32
C ASP A 53 -2.61 15.29 -9.17
N LYS A 54 -1.33 15.58 -9.35
CA LYS A 54 -0.43 16.18 -8.36
C LYS A 54 0.07 17.53 -8.86
N VAL A 55 0.06 18.51 -7.96
CA VAL A 55 0.73 19.80 -8.15
C VAL A 55 1.61 20.07 -6.93
N THR A 56 2.91 20.17 -7.16
CA THR A 56 3.89 20.56 -6.13
C THR A 56 4.42 21.95 -6.45
N ASP A 57 4.22 22.91 -5.55
CA ASP A 57 4.87 24.22 -5.58
C ASP A 57 6.12 24.16 -4.70
N GLY A 58 7.27 23.87 -5.32
CA GLY A 58 8.50 23.53 -4.63
C GLY A 58 9.25 24.72 -4.03
N PHE A 59 10.36 24.43 -3.34
CA PHE A 59 11.25 25.44 -2.74
C PHE A 59 11.80 26.47 -3.75
N ASN A 60 11.86 26.11 -5.04
CA ASN A 60 12.26 27.00 -6.14
C ASN A 60 11.14 27.97 -6.60
N GLY A 61 9.94 27.88 -6.03
CA GLY A 61 8.77 28.67 -6.44
C GLY A 61 8.18 28.24 -7.79
N VAL A 62 8.54 27.05 -8.27
CA VAL A 62 8.11 26.50 -9.54
C VAL A 62 7.13 25.36 -9.30
N LYS A 63 6.03 25.36 -10.08
CA LYS A 63 5.03 24.31 -10.03
C LYS A 63 5.45 23.12 -10.89
N LYS A 64 5.70 21.99 -10.24
CA LYS A 64 5.78 20.67 -10.85
C LYS A 64 4.38 20.05 -10.89
N LYS A 65 3.97 19.58 -12.07
CA LYS A 65 2.68 18.89 -12.25
C LYS A 65 2.93 17.45 -12.65
N GLU A 66 2.28 16.53 -11.97
CA GLU A 66 2.39 15.11 -12.26
C GLU A 66 1.00 14.50 -12.44
N ARG A 67 0.88 13.59 -13.40
CA ARG A 67 -0.32 12.79 -13.61
C ARG A 67 0.06 11.34 -13.68
N THR A 68 -0.53 10.53 -12.81
CA THR A 68 -0.29 9.09 -12.78
C THR A 68 -1.60 8.38 -13.10
N THR A 69 -1.55 7.41 -14.01
CA THR A 69 -2.64 6.46 -14.23
C THR A 69 -2.14 5.08 -13.90
N THR A 70 -2.86 4.39 -13.01
CA THR A 70 -2.55 3.01 -12.62
C THR A 70 -3.72 2.13 -13.01
N HIS A 71 -3.51 1.21 -13.95
CA HIS A 71 -4.50 0.21 -14.35
C HIS A 71 -4.10 -1.15 -13.80
N GLU A 72 -4.83 -1.63 -12.79
CA GLU A 72 -4.76 -3.02 -12.36
C GLU A 72 -5.52 -3.89 -13.35
N VAL A 73 -4.80 -4.43 -14.33
CA VAL A 73 -5.38 -5.27 -15.39
C VAL A 73 -5.87 -6.62 -14.86
N PHE A 74 -5.31 -7.09 -13.75
CA PHE A 74 -5.69 -8.34 -13.12
C PHE A 74 -5.37 -8.31 -11.63
N GLY A 75 -6.40 -8.25 -10.80
CA GLY A 75 -6.32 -8.47 -9.36
C GLY A 75 -7.08 -9.73 -8.98
N VAL A 76 -6.51 -10.56 -8.12
CA VAL A 76 -7.17 -11.77 -7.63
C VAL A 76 -6.88 -12.01 -6.16
N TYR A 77 -7.93 -12.28 -5.41
CA TYR A 77 -7.90 -12.63 -3.99
C TYR A 77 -8.45 -14.05 -3.82
N TYR A 78 -7.74 -14.84 -3.02
CA TYR A 78 -8.11 -16.20 -2.67
C TYR A 78 -8.15 -16.34 -1.15
N ASN A 79 -9.17 -17.00 -0.62
CA ASN A 79 -9.30 -17.30 0.79
C ASN A 79 -9.72 -18.74 1.02
N ASN A 80 -9.03 -19.42 1.91
CA ASN A 80 -9.40 -20.73 2.43
C ASN A 80 -9.63 -20.62 3.94
N ALA A 81 -10.91 -20.63 4.32
CA ALA A 81 -11.32 -20.49 5.70
C ALA A 81 -10.82 -21.65 6.59
N ARG A 82 -10.70 -22.88 6.06
CA ARG A 82 -10.19 -24.03 6.82
C ARG A 82 -8.71 -23.88 7.14
N TRP A 83 -7.94 -23.40 6.18
CA TRP A 83 -6.50 -23.17 6.35
C TRP A 83 -6.21 -21.88 7.10
N ASN A 84 -7.22 -21.03 7.31
CA ASN A 84 -7.06 -19.65 7.78
C ASN A 84 -5.94 -18.95 7.01
N LEU A 85 -6.02 -19.04 5.69
CA LEU A 85 -5.02 -18.59 4.73
C LEU A 85 -5.72 -17.76 3.66
N SER A 86 -5.18 -16.59 3.36
CA SER A 86 -5.54 -15.83 2.17
C SER A 86 -4.31 -15.41 1.39
N ALA A 87 -4.51 -15.19 0.09
CA ALA A 87 -3.48 -14.76 -0.83
C ALA A 87 -4.06 -13.73 -1.80
N LEU A 88 -3.25 -12.76 -2.21
CA LEU A 88 -3.59 -11.78 -3.23
C LEU A 88 -2.46 -11.69 -4.25
N TYR A 89 -2.85 -11.62 -5.53
CA TYR A 89 -1.96 -11.25 -6.62
C TYR A 89 -2.56 -10.08 -7.40
N GLY A 90 -1.75 -9.07 -7.70
CA GLY A 90 -2.13 -7.93 -8.52
C GLY A 90 -1.12 -7.66 -9.62
N LEU A 91 -1.58 -7.39 -10.83
CA LEU A 91 -0.78 -6.94 -11.97
C LEU A 91 -1.28 -5.56 -12.40
N LYS A 92 -0.40 -4.56 -12.28
CA LYS A 92 -0.67 -3.15 -12.56
C LYS A 92 0.21 -2.64 -13.69
N LEU A 93 -0.36 -1.80 -14.54
CA LEU A 93 0.33 -0.97 -15.51
C LEU A 93 0.29 0.47 -15.00
N GLU A 94 1.46 1.11 -14.88
CA GLU A 94 1.59 2.47 -14.36
C GLU A 94 2.16 3.38 -15.45
N ASN A 95 1.54 4.54 -15.64
CA ASN A 95 2.03 5.57 -16.55
C ASN A 95 2.01 6.90 -15.81
N ARG A 96 3.18 7.54 -15.68
CA ARG A 96 3.34 8.86 -15.05
C ARG A 96 3.86 9.87 -16.06
N GLU A 97 3.23 11.03 -16.11
CA GLU A 97 3.73 12.22 -16.82
C GLU A 97 4.06 13.33 -15.82
N GLN A 98 5.30 13.80 -15.80
CA GLN A 98 5.76 14.97 -15.04
C GLN A 98 6.10 16.12 -15.99
N LYS A 99 5.66 17.33 -15.63
CA LYS A 99 5.93 18.57 -16.36
C LYS A 99 6.26 19.70 -15.40
N GLU A 100 7.36 20.38 -15.67
CA GLU A 100 7.75 21.63 -15.03
C GLU A 100 8.45 22.54 -16.08
N PRO A 101 8.62 23.84 -15.82
CA PRO A 101 9.34 24.73 -16.73
C PRO A 101 10.69 24.15 -17.15
N SER A 102 10.87 23.97 -18.47
CA SER A 102 12.09 23.46 -19.10
C SER A 102 12.46 22.00 -18.81
N TYR A 103 11.58 21.22 -18.15
CA TYR A 103 11.80 19.80 -17.92
C TYR A 103 10.51 18.98 -18.06
N PHE A 104 10.66 17.75 -18.56
CA PHE A 104 9.59 16.76 -18.56
C PHE A 104 10.19 15.40 -18.24
N GLU A 105 9.37 14.53 -17.67
CA GLU A 105 9.74 13.15 -17.40
C GLU A 105 8.51 12.27 -17.56
N ASN A 106 8.61 11.23 -18.39
CA ASN A 106 7.57 10.22 -18.51
C ASN A 106 8.11 8.89 -18.00
N GLU A 107 7.30 8.16 -17.25
CA GLU A 107 7.68 6.87 -16.69
C GLU A 107 6.58 5.84 -16.93
N ASP A 108 6.93 4.74 -17.60
CA ASP A 108 6.04 3.62 -17.87
C ASP A 108 6.51 2.40 -17.09
N GLY A 109 5.63 1.82 -16.27
CA GLY A 109 5.93 0.75 -15.33
C GLY A 109 4.99 -0.45 -15.41
N ILE A 110 5.52 -1.62 -15.06
CA ILE A 110 4.73 -2.80 -14.71
C ILE A 110 5.02 -3.12 -13.25
N LYS A 111 3.95 -3.25 -12.46
CA LYS A 111 4.01 -3.50 -11.03
C LYS A 111 3.25 -4.78 -10.69
N GLN A 112 3.85 -5.63 -9.87
CA GLN A 112 3.28 -6.89 -9.40
C GLN A 112 3.24 -6.91 -7.89
N LEU A 113 2.07 -7.21 -7.32
CA LEU A 113 1.87 -7.37 -5.88
C LEU A 113 1.62 -8.85 -5.58
N PHE A 114 2.34 -9.38 -4.60
CA PHE A 114 2.09 -10.68 -4.00
C PHE A 114 1.85 -10.48 -2.51
N SER A 115 0.73 -10.99 -1.99
CA SER A 115 0.42 -10.95 -0.56
C SER A 115 0.01 -12.34 -0.08
N LEU A 116 0.57 -12.78 1.04
CA LEU A 116 0.20 -14.00 1.73
C LEU A 116 -0.13 -13.67 3.17
N ASN A 117 -1.30 -14.09 3.63
CA ASN A 117 -1.75 -13.90 5.00
C ASN A 117 -2.11 -15.25 5.62
N LYS A 118 -1.39 -15.63 6.69
CA LYS A 118 -1.69 -16.80 7.50
C LYS A 118 -2.18 -16.37 8.88
N GLY A 119 -3.45 -16.63 9.15
CA GLY A 119 -4.08 -16.40 10.44
C GLY A 119 -4.08 -17.61 11.37
N PHE A 120 -4.30 -17.34 12.65
CA PHE A 120 -4.49 -18.29 13.73
C PHE A 120 -5.56 -17.77 14.71
N ASP A 121 -6.59 -18.58 14.94
CA ASP A 121 -7.62 -18.31 15.94
C ASP A 121 -7.08 -18.67 17.33
N LEU A 122 -7.15 -17.74 18.28
CA LEU A 122 -6.74 -17.92 19.67
C LEU A 122 -7.94 -18.17 20.60
N GLY A 123 -9.16 -18.07 20.09
CA GLY A 123 -10.41 -18.20 20.84
C GLY A 123 -10.80 -16.91 21.59
N ASN A 124 -12.04 -16.88 22.08
CA ASN A 124 -12.59 -15.77 22.88
C ASN A 124 -12.47 -14.38 22.22
N GLY A 125 -12.59 -14.34 20.89
CA GLY A 125 -12.52 -13.11 20.09
C GLY A 125 -11.10 -12.69 19.70
N TRP A 126 -10.06 -13.38 20.17
CA TRP A 126 -8.67 -13.10 19.82
C TRP A 126 -8.21 -13.89 18.59
N ALA A 127 -7.46 -13.25 17.71
CA ALA A 127 -6.74 -13.92 16.63
C ALA A 127 -5.40 -13.23 16.36
N THR A 128 -4.46 -13.98 15.79
CA THR A 128 -3.15 -13.47 15.38
C THR A 128 -2.79 -14.01 14.00
N GLY A 129 -1.71 -13.53 13.41
CA GLY A 129 -1.20 -14.06 12.16
C GLY A 129 -0.01 -13.27 11.67
N ALA A 130 0.42 -13.60 10.46
CA ALA A 130 1.46 -12.88 9.76
C ALA A 130 1.06 -12.66 8.30
N ILE A 131 1.36 -11.46 7.82
CA ILE A 131 1.24 -11.09 6.42
C ILE A 131 2.66 -10.91 5.87
N TYR A 132 2.92 -11.48 4.70
CA TYR A 132 4.10 -11.16 3.91
C TYR A 132 3.66 -10.62 2.56
N GLU A 133 4.21 -9.46 2.20
CA GLU A 133 3.97 -8.80 0.94
C GLU A 133 5.26 -8.52 0.18
N LEU A 134 5.19 -8.68 -1.13
CA LEU A 134 6.21 -8.29 -2.08
C LEU A 134 5.54 -7.49 -3.19
N GLU A 135 5.90 -6.21 -3.32
CA GLU A 135 5.59 -5.41 -4.50
C GLU A 135 6.85 -5.24 -5.33
N TYR A 136 6.81 -5.63 -6.60
CA TYR A 136 7.93 -5.49 -7.54
C TYR A 136 7.51 -4.63 -8.71
N THR A 137 8.24 -3.53 -8.93
CA THR A 137 7.99 -2.60 -10.02
C THR A 137 9.19 -2.53 -10.95
N ARG A 138 8.93 -2.57 -12.25
CA ARG A 138 9.95 -2.30 -13.27
C ARG A 138 9.44 -1.23 -14.20
N SER A 139 10.19 -0.15 -14.34
CA SER A 139 9.81 0.98 -15.17
C SER A 139 10.91 1.45 -16.13
N LYS A 140 10.52 2.31 -17.06
CA LYS A 140 11.41 3.02 -17.97
C LYS A 140 11.11 4.51 -17.93
N VAL A 141 12.15 5.33 -17.81
CA VAL A 141 12.05 6.79 -17.75
C VAL A 141 12.53 7.42 -19.06
N PHE A 142 11.80 8.45 -19.50
CA PHE A 142 12.10 9.26 -20.68
C PHE A 142 12.06 10.74 -20.32
N SER A 143 13.15 11.47 -20.59
CA SER A 143 13.26 12.90 -20.34
C SER A 143 14.13 13.56 -21.44
N PRO A 144 14.36 14.89 -21.41
CA PRO A 144 15.35 15.51 -22.30
C PRO A 144 16.76 14.93 -22.19
N TYR A 145 17.10 14.27 -21.07
CA TYR A 145 18.46 13.81 -20.76
C TYR A 145 18.62 12.29 -20.84
N VAL A 146 17.55 11.52 -20.66
CA VAL A 146 17.59 10.05 -20.70
C VAL A 146 16.51 9.48 -21.60
N SER A 147 16.81 8.37 -22.28
CA SER A 147 15.86 7.68 -23.14
C SER A 147 15.78 6.20 -22.78
N GLY A 148 14.75 5.83 -22.03
CA GLY A 148 14.53 4.45 -21.60
C GLY A 148 15.45 3.99 -20.46
N LEU A 149 15.82 4.91 -19.55
CA LEU A 149 16.53 4.58 -18.31
C LEU A 149 15.70 3.60 -17.52
N ARG A 150 16.29 2.48 -17.09
CA ARG A 150 15.56 1.44 -16.37
C ARG A 150 15.60 1.67 -14.88
N LYS A 151 14.46 1.45 -14.23
CA LYS A 151 14.37 1.35 -12.78
C LYS A 151 13.75 0.01 -12.39
N SER A 152 14.22 -0.56 -11.29
CA SER A 152 13.59 -1.72 -10.64
C SER A 152 13.50 -1.47 -9.16
N LEU A 153 12.31 -1.68 -8.60
CA LEU A 153 11.98 -1.49 -7.21
C LEU A 153 11.42 -2.80 -6.66
N ALA A 154 11.94 -3.24 -5.52
CA ALA A 154 11.42 -4.35 -4.73
C ALA A 154 11.10 -3.87 -3.32
N GLU A 155 9.84 -4.00 -2.92
CA GLU A 155 9.34 -3.63 -1.60
C GLU A 155 8.83 -4.87 -0.88
N HIS A 156 9.48 -5.20 0.23
CA HIS A 156 9.15 -6.30 1.11
C HIS A 156 8.50 -5.76 2.38
N SER A 157 7.30 -6.24 2.70
CA SER A 157 6.63 -5.92 3.96
C SER A 157 6.28 -7.19 4.72
N PHE A 158 6.73 -7.29 5.97
CA PHE A 158 6.38 -8.38 6.88
C PHE A 158 5.63 -7.83 8.09
N ARG A 159 4.38 -8.28 8.27
CA ARG A 159 3.46 -7.73 9.27
C ARG A 159 2.86 -8.81 10.16
N PRO A 160 3.45 -9.10 11.33
CA PRO A 160 2.75 -9.84 12.36
C PRO A 160 1.62 -8.98 12.94
N TYR A 161 0.44 -9.57 13.10
CA TYR A 161 -0.74 -8.86 13.55
C TYR A 161 -1.45 -9.57 14.72
N LEU A 162 -2.23 -8.79 15.45
CA LEU A 162 -3.09 -9.22 16.54
C LEU A 162 -4.44 -8.50 16.42
N THR A 163 -5.52 -9.25 16.55
CA THR A 163 -6.88 -8.72 16.52
C THR A 163 -7.67 -9.21 17.73
N TYR A 164 -8.65 -8.39 18.12
CA TYR A 164 -9.64 -8.74 19.11
C TYR A 164 -11.01 -8.23 18.66
N PHE A 165 -12.07 -9.01 18.89
CA PHE A 165 -13.44 -8.56 18.72
C PHE A 165 -14.39 -9.13 19.78
N SER A 166 -15.19 -8.26 20.39
CA SER A 166 -16.22 -8.61 21.37
C SER A 166 -17.61 -8.59 20.72
N ASN A 167 -18.21 -9.77 20.53
CA ASN A 167 -19.58 -9.88 20.01
C ASN A 167 -20.63 -9.21 20.94
N GLU A 168 -20.44 -9.28 22.26
CA GLU A 168 -21.36 -8.69 23.24
C GLU A 168 -21.40 -7.16 23.14
N ASN A 169 -20.23 -6.55 22.96
CA ASN A 169 -20.10 -5.09 23.02
C ASN A 169 -19.91 -4.43 21.63
N ASN A 170 -19.85 -5.25 20.57
CA ASN A 170 -19.65 -4.85 19.17
C ASN A 170 -18.46 -3.88 18.97
N TRP A 171 -17.35 -4.12 19.67
CA TRP A 171 -16.09 -3.38 19.48
C TRP A 171 -14.93 -4.34 19.41
N GLY A 172 -13.84 -3.86 18.81
CA GLY A 172 -12.61 -4.60 18.69
C GLY A 172 -11.45 -3.68 18.34
N PHE A 173 -10.32 -4.29 18.02
CA PHE A 173 -9.22 -3.59 17.41
C PHE A 173 -8.47 -4.49 16.43
N TYR A 174 -7.78 -3.84 15.50
CA TYR A 174 -6.72 -4.43 14.71
C TYR A 174 -5.39 -3.78 15.12
N SER A 175 -4.33 -4.56 15.19
CA SER A 175 -2.98 -4.05 15.43
C SER A 175 -1.95 -4.87 14.67
N ASN A 176 -0.91 -4.22 14.18
CA ASN A 176 0.25 -4.91 13.62
C ASN A 176 1.54 -4.15 13.90
N LEU A 177 2.65 -4.89 13.85
CA LEU A 177 3.96 -4.34 13.56
C LEU A 177 4.25 -4.55 12.09
N GLU A 178 5.23 -3.84 11.56
CA GLU A 178 5.74 -4.01 10.22
C GLU A 178 7.25 -3.90 10.24
N TYR A 179 7.91 -4.78 9.48
CA TYR A 179 9.23 -4.54 8.93
C TYR A 179 9.04 -4.25 7.44
N LEU A 180 9.57 -3.12 6.98
CA LEU A 180 9.53 -2.68 5.58
C LEU A 180 10.95 -2.55 5.06
N TYR A 181 11.24 -3.20 3.95
CA TYR A 181 12.51 -3.08 3.23
C TYR A 181 12.22 -2.79 1.76
N SER A 182 12.75 -1.67 1.26
CA SER A 182 12.59 -1.20 -0.11
C SER A 182 13.97 -1.03 -0.73
N ALA A 183 14.17 -1.61 -1.92
CA ALA A 183 15.40 -1.47 -2.68
C ALA A 183 15.08 -1.08 -4.14
N GLU A 184 15.59 0.06 -4.56
CA GLU A 184 15.43 0.62 -5.89
C GLU A 184 16.79 0.73 -6.60
N ASP A 185 16.96 0.01 -7.71
CA ASP A 185 18.04 0.22 -8.67
C ASP A 185 17.54 1.16 -9.78
N LYS A 186 18.16 2.33 -9.89
CA LYS A 186 17.86 3.39 -10.86
C LYS A 186 18.89 3.43 -12.00
N SER A 187 19.63 2.34 -12.21
CA SER A 187 20.70 2.21 -13.20
C SER A 187 21.77 3.32 -13.06
N GLU A 188 21.89 4.21 -14.06
CA GLU A 188 22.88 5.29 -14.06
C GLU A 188 22.60 6.38 -13.01
N TRP A 189 21.39 6.41 -12.43
CA TRP A 189 21.07 7.27 -11.29
C TRP A 189 21.44 6.65 -9.93
N GLY A 190 22.00 5.45 -9.94
CA GLY A 190 22.45 4.73 -8.76
C GLY A 190 21.33 3.97 -8.05
N GLU A 191 21.46 3.78 -6.74
CA GLU A 191 20.61 2.89 -5.95
C GLU A 191 20.04 3.64 -4.74
N ARG A 192 18.84 3.26 -4.31
CA ARG A 192 18.21 3.75 -3.08
C ARG A 192 17.69 2.58 -2.27
N THR A 193 18.01 2.56 -0.99
CA THR A 193 17.45 1.61 -0.02
C THR A 193 16.70 2.37 1.05
N GLU A 194 15.54 1.86 1.44
CA GLU A 194 14.80 2.33 2.60
C GLU A 194 14.45 1.15 3.49
N GLU A 195 14.81 1.21 4.77
CA GLU A 195 14.58 0.13 5.73
C GLU A 195 13.95 0.69 7.00
N GLY A 196 12.90 0.05 7.52
CA GLY A 196 12.22 0.60 8.68
C GLY A 196 11.21 -0.32 9.34
N TYR A 197 10.63 0.22 10.41
CA TYR A 197 9.60 -0.43 11.18
C TYR A 197 8.40 0.49 11.34
N SER A 198 7.20 -0.10 11.33
CA SER A 198 5.97 0.63 11.67
C SER A 198 5.13 -0.11 12.69
N LEU A 199 4.28 0.63 13.39
CA LEU A 199 3.23 0.12 14.27
C LEU A 199 1.91 0.78 13.88
N LEU A 200 0.86 -0.04 13.82
CA LEU A 200 -0.50 0.41 13.60
C LEU A 200 -1.40 -0.14 14.71
N PHE A 201 -2.23 0.73 15.29
CA PHE A 201 -3.29 0.35 16.22
C PHE A 201 -4.61 1.01 15.79
N LYS A 202 -5.64 0.18 15.59
CA LYS A 202 -6.94 0.60 15.05
C LYS A 202 -8.10 0.05 15.86
N PRO A 203 -8.52 0.72 16.95
CA PRO A 203 -9.77 0.40 17.62
C PRO A 203 -10.96 0.76 16.73
N TYR A 204 -12.01 -0.06 16.78
CA TYR A 204 -13.25 0.18 16.05
C TYR A 204 -14.46 -0.34 16.82
N LYS A 205 -15.63 0.23 16.51
CA LYS A 205 -16.92 -0.12 17.10
C LYS A 205 -18.03 -0.07 16.06
N ARG A 206 -18.96 -1.01 16.16
CA ARG A 206 -20.17 -1.11 15.34
C ARG A 206 -21.40 -0.82 16.18
N PHE A 207 -22.34 -0.05 15.64
CA PHE A 207 -23.66 0.17 16.26
C PHE A 207 -24.72 0.43 15.19
N GLY A 208 -25.68 -0.49 15.07
CA GLY A 208 -26.63 -0.48 13.96
C GLY A 208 -25.88 -0.50 12.62
N ASN A 209 -26.22 0.46 11.76
CA ASN A 209 -25.62 0.61 10.43
C ASN A 209 -24.30 1.39 10.42
N TRP A 210 -23.81 1.83 11.58
CA TRP A 210 -22.57 2.61 11.68
C TRP A 210 -21.39 1.75 12.11
N GLU A 211 -20.24 2.03 11.50
CA GLU A 211 -18.93 1.62 12.00
C GLU A 211 -18.05 2.86 12.20
N LEU A 212 -17.45 2.97 13.37
CA LEU A 212 -16.50 4.04 13.71
C LEU A 212 -15.17 3.42 14.11
N GLY A 213 -14.08 4.02 13.67
CA GLY A 213 -12.74 3.63 14.09
C GLY A 213 -11.77 4.80 14.05
N VAL A 214 -10.61 4.60 14.63
CA VAL A 214 -9.48 5.52 14.55
C VAL A 214 -8.23 4.71 14.31
N GLU A 215 -7.47 5.03 13.28
CA GLU A 215 -6.16 4.43 13.03
C GLU A 215 -5.07 5.33 13.61
N LEU A 216 -4.18 4.72 14.39
CA LEU A 216 -3.00 5.35 14.95
C LEU A 216 -1.79 4.66 14.36
N TYR A 217 -0.88 5.44 13.76
CA TYR A 217 0.28 4.93 13.05
C TYR A 217 1.56 5.65 13.48
N TYR A 218 2.65 4.89 13.57
CA TYR A 218 3.99 5.40 13.79
C TYR A 218 5.00 4.60 12.97
N GLN A 219 5.93 5.28 12.31
CA GLN A 219 7.00 4.68 11.52
C GLN A 219 8.34 5.34 11.81
N ILE A 220 9.37 4.51 11.78
CA ILE A 220 10.77 4.91 11.70
C ILE A 220 11.39 4.22 10.48
N LYS A 221 12.27 4.91 9.76
CA LYS A 221 12.87 4.40 8.52
C LYS A 221 14.21 5.07 8.28
N ASP A 222 15.20 4.31 7.84
CA ASP A 222 16.49 4.81 7.42
C ASP A 222 16.50 4.87 5.89
N ASN A 223 17.02 5.95 5.31
CA ASN A 223 17.17 6.10 3.87
C ASN A 223 18.65 6.18 3.49
N GLU A 224 19.05 5.40 2.50
CA GLU A 224 20.38 5.47 1.89
C GLU A 224 20.23 5.58 0.36
N ASP A 225 20.77 6.65 -0.24
CA ASP A 225 20.76 6.87 -1.69
C ASP A 225 22.18 7.17 -2.17
N HIS A 226 22.66 6.37 -3.11
CA HIS A 226 24.00 6.46 -3.67
C HIS A 226 23.96 6.57 -5.18
N GLN A 227 24.85 7.39 -5.74
CA GLN A 227 25.14 7.38 -7.18
C GLN A 227 25.92 6.11 -7.56
N THR A 228 25.92 5.74 -8.84
CA THR A 228 26.74 4.64 -9.38
C THR A 228 28.25 4.82 -9.11
N SER A 229 28.70 6.07 -8.89
CA SER A 229 30.08 6.40 -8.52
C SER A 229 30.44 6.07 -7.05
N GLY A 230 29.45 5.72 -6.22
CA GLY A 230 29.58 5.57 -4.78
C GLY A 230 29.37 6.86 -3.99
N ALA A 231 29.18 8.00 -4.66
CA ALA A 231 28.87 9.26 -3.98
C ALA A 231 27.50 9.21 -3.30
N ILE A 232 27.43 9.71 -2.06
CA ILE A 232 26.19 9.75 -1.27
C ILE A 232 25.30 10.89 -1.78
N ASN A 233 24.08 10.57 -2.18
CA ASN A 233 23.02 11.54 -2.42
C ASN A 233 22.29 11.88 -1.11
N GLU A 234 21.94 10.85 -0.33
CA GLU A 234 21.19 10.98 0.92
C GLU A 234 21.57 9.87 1.89
N ILE A 235 21.82 10.22 3.16
CA ILE A 235 21.72 9.33 4.31
C ILE A 235 20.86 10.04 5.35
N SER A 236 19.70 9.51 5.69
CA SER A 236 18.76 10.20 6.56
C SER A 236 17.93 9.27 7.44
N ASP A 237 17.57 9.77 8.62
CA ASP A 237 16.57 9.14 9.50
C ASP A 237 15.20 9.77 9.21
N PHE A 238 14.19 8.95 8.96
CA PHE A 238 12.81 9.36 8.72
C PHE A 238 11.88 8.87 9.84
N THR A 239 10.97 9.73 10.28
CA THR A 239 9.89 9.33 11.19
C THR A 239 8.55 9.89 10.70
N GLU A 240 7.49 9.10 10.79
CA GLU A 240 6.12 9.53 10.47
C GLU A 240 5.16 9.09 11.56
N LYS A 241 4.16 9.94 11.85
CA LYS A 241 3.02 9.55 12.65
C LYS A 241 1.74 10.18 12.12
N TYR A 242 0.64 9.45 12.26
CA TYR A 242 -0.68 10.01 11.93
C TYR A 242 -1.80 9.43 12.80
N ILE A 243 -2.89 10.19 12.83
CA ILE A 243 -4.20 9.77 13.31
C ILE A 243 -5.20 9.86 12.16
N GLU A 244 -5.99 8.81 11.97
CA GLU A 244 -7.01 8.76 10.91
C GLU A 244 -8.34 8.21 11.43
N PRO A 245 -9.30 9.08 11.81
CA PRO A 245 -10.67 8.66 12.05
C PRO A 245 -11.33 8.13 10.78
N ILE A 246 -12.09 7.06 10.92
CA ILE A 246 -12.92 6.46 9.87
C ILE A 246 -14.36 6.37 10.35
N VAL A 247 -15.29 6.79 9.48
CA VAL A 247 -16.73 6.69 9.69
C VAL A 247 -17.32 5.95 8.50
N GLN A 248 -18.11 4.92 8.75
CA GLN A 248 -18.83 4.16 7.72
C GLN A 248 -20.31 4.06 8.06
N TYR A 249 -21.14 4.06 7.02
CA TYR A 249 -22.57 3.85 7.12
C TYR A 249 -23.05 2.88 6.03
N SER A 250 -23.68 1.79 6.47
CA SER A 250 -24.31 0.80 5.60
C SER A 250 -25.79 1.14 5.37
N PHE A 251 -26.20 1.33 4.13
CA PHE A 251 -27.61 1.54 3.80
C PHE A 251 -28.37 0.21 3.82
N ASP A 252 -29.62 0.21 4.31
CA ASP A 252 -30.40 -1.03 4.52
C ASP A 252 -30.53 -1.89 3.25
N ASP A 253 -30.75 -1.27 2.09
CA ASP A 253 -30.96 -1.94 0.80
C ASP A 253 -29.91 -1.53 -0.27
N ALA A 254 -28.76 -1.02 0.14
CA ALA A 254 -27.74 -0.54 -0.81
C ALA A 254 -26.31 -0.81 -0.34
N GLY A 255 -25.37 0.07 -0.69
CA GLY A 255 -23.96 -0.05 -0.40
C GLY A 255 -23.54 0.51 0.96
N VAL A 256 -22.24 0.70 1.11
CA VAL A 256 -21.59 1.32 2.25
C VAL A 256 -20.94 2.62 1.80
N LEU A 257 -21.27 3.73 2.44
CA LEU A 257 -20.54 4.99 2.31
C LEU A 257 -19.55 5.10 3.46
N TYR A 258 -18.32 5.51 3.17
CA TYR A 258 -17.31 5.74 4.19
C TYR A 258 -16.51 7.01 3.94
N ALA A 259 -16.02 7.60 5.02
CA ALA A 259 -15.11 8.74 5.00
C ALA A 259 -13.92 8.49 5.93
N ARG A 260 -12.74 8.93 5.51
CA ARG A 260 -11.49 8.88 6.28
C ARG A 260 -10.86 10.27 6.29
N VAL A 261 -10.29 10.70 7.41
CA VAL A 261 -9.57 11.98 7.50
C VAL A 261 -8.25 11.73 8.19
N ARG A 262 -7.13 11.97 7.51
CA ARG A 262 -5.78 11.80 8.08
C ARG A 262 -5.21 13.13 8.49
N VAL A 263 -4.65 13.17 9.70
CA VAL A 263 -3.81 14.26 10.21
C VAL A 263 -2.50 13.62 10.65
N GLY A 264 -1.42 13.99 10.01
CA GLY A 264 -0.09 13.46 10.32
C GLY A 264 1.00 14.48 10.19
N GLU A 265 2.18 14.07 10.63
CA GLU A 265 3.43 14.79 10.45
C GLU A 265 4.56 13.78 10.21
N ASN A 266 5.56 14.17 9.42
CA ASN A 266 6.79 13.43 9.28
C ASN A 266 8.02 14.34 9.30
N GLU A 267 9.16 13.75 9.66
CA GLU A 267 10.45 14.41 9.74
C GLU A 267 11.49 13.57 9.01
N THR A 268 12.38 14.23 8.25
CA THR A 268 13.58 13.62 7.64
C THR A 268 14.81 14.36 8.13
N ARG A 269 15.72 13.68 8.81
CA ARG A 269 16.94 14.26 9.39
C ARG A 269 18.16 13.76 8.65
N ASN A 270 18.82 14.64 7.90
CA ASN A 270 19.97 14.26 7.10
C ASN A 270 21.24 14.19 7.94
N ALA A 271 22.04 13.16 7.71
CA ALA A 271 23.38 13.04 8.28
C ALA A 271 24.34 14.09 7.70
N SER A 272 25.43 14.36 8.43
CA SER A 272 26.49 15.31 8.04
C SER A 272 27.19 14.99 6.71
N ASN A 273 27.06 13.76 6.21
CA ASN A 273 27.63 13.31 4.94
C ASN A 273 26.60 13.19 3.80
N SER A 274 25.35 13.63 3.99
CA SER A 274 24.36 13.73 2.91
C SER A 274 24.83 14.68 1.80
N GLY A 275 24.54 14.30 0.55
CA GLY A 275 24.92 15.04 -0.65
C GLY A 275 24.01 16.23 -0.94
N GLY A 276 24.24 16.89 -2.08
CA GLY A 276 23.30 17.88 -2.64
C GLY A 276 23.09 19.17 -1.83
N GLY A 277 23.93 19.43 -0.82
CA GLY A 277 23.74 20.56 0.10
C GLY A 277 22.79 20.28 1.26
N ASN A 278 22.45 19.01 1.49
CA ASN A 278 21.51 18.59 2.54
C ASN A 278 22.20 18.10 3.83
N ALA A 279 23.53 18.24 3.95
CA ALA A 279 24.24 17.89 5.18
C ALA A 279 23.70 18.70 6.38
N ASP A 280 23.27 18.01 7.44
CA ASP A 280 22.67 18.58 8.65
C ASP A 280 21.45 19.50 8.37
N VAL A 281 20.65 19.14 7.36
CA VAL A 281 19.37 19.76 7.00
C VAL A 281 18.23 18.81 7.34
N ASP A 282 17.28 19.32 8.13
CA ASP A 282 16.09 18.58 8.52
C ASP A 282 14.91 19.08 7.70
N TYR A 283 14.02 18.18 7.32
CA TYR A 283 12.75 18.46 6.64
C TYR A 283 11.60 18.09 7.55
N PHE A 284 10.61 18.97 7.65
CA PHE A 284 9.41 18.80 8.48
C PHE A 284 8.19 18.91 7.58
N LYS A 285 7.30 17.92 7.62
CA LYS A 285 6.11 17.87 6.75
C LYS A 285 4.84 17.72 7.57
N ASP A 286 3.90 18.61 7.33
CA ASP A 286 2.50 18.48 7.75
C ASP A 286 1.70 17.74 6.68
N ILE A 287 0.90 16.74 7.07
CA ILE A 287 0.08 15.93 6.15
C ILE A 287 -1.39 16.03 6.52
N ARG A 288 -2.24 16.37 5.56
CA ARG A 288 -3.71 16.36 5.70
C ARG A 288 -4.33 15.62 4.51
N LYS A 289 -5.09 14.56 4.77
CA LYS A 289 -5.83 13.80 3.74
C LYS A 289 -7.30 13.65 4.10
N ALA A 290 -8.15 13.62 3.09
CA ALA A 290 -9.58 13.36 3.24
C ALA A 290 -10.06 12.47 2.11
N THR A 291 -10.64 11.33 2.47
CA THR A 291 -11.11 10.31 1.54
C THR A 291 -12.61 10.11 1.71
N LEU A 292 -13.33 10.01 0.60
CA LEU A 292 -14.74 9.61 0.54
C LEU A 292 -14.86 8.45 -0.43
N GLY A 293 -15.52 7.37 -0.03
CA GLY A 293 -15.77 6.27 -0.93
C GLY A 293 -17.10 5.58 -0.70
N TYR A 294 -17.53 4.86 -1.73
CA TYR A 294 -18.78 4.12 -1.75
C TYR A 294 -18.54 2.75 -2.38
N GLU A 295 -19.03 1.71 -1.74
CA GLU A 295 -18.94 0.33 -2.20
C GLU A 295 -20.32 -0.32 -2.23
N GLN A 296 -20.67 -1.02 -3.31
CA GLN A 296 -21.97 -1.66 -3.45
C GLN A 296 -21.88 -3.00 -4.18
N ALA A 297 -22.54 -4.01 -3.62
CA ALA A 297 -22.78 -5.26 -4.32
C ALA A 297 -23.85 -5.07 -5.42
N VAL A 298 -23.56 -5.55 -6.62
CA VAL A 298 -24.47 -5.52 -7.78
C VAL A 298 -24.85 -6.94 -8.16
N GLY A 299 -26.10 -7.30 -7.84
CA GLY A 299 -26.55 -8.70 -7.88
C GLY A 299 -25.72 -9.58 -6.94
N ASP A 300 -25.66 -10.87 -7.24
CA ASP A 300 -25.07 -11.84 -6.30
C ASP A 300 -23.54 -11.88 -6.34
N SER A 301 -22.91 -11.44 -7.43
CA SER A 301 -21.49 -11.76 -7.70
C SER A 301 -20.60 -10.54 -7.87
N TRP A 302 -21.13 -9.37 -8.26
CA TRP A 302 -20.30 -8.19 -8.47
C TRP A 302 -20.23 -7.32 -7.23
N LEU A 303 -19.06 -6.75 -6.97
CA LEU A 303 -18.82 -5.70 -5.99
C LEU A 303 -18.14 -4.54 -6.71
N LEU A 304 -18.75 -3.35 -6.66
CA LEU A 304 -18.22 -2.15 -7.28
C LEU A 304 -17.82 -1.15 -6.19
N LYS A 305 -16.69 -0.49 -6.37
CA LYS A 305 -16.16 0.49 -5.44
C LYS A 305 -15.70 1.73 -6.18
N GLY A 306 -16.00 2.90 -5.63
CA GLY A 306 -15.46 4.18 -6.08
C GLY A 306 -14.96 4.99 -4.88
N GLU A 307 -13.80 5.61 -5.02
CA GLU A 307 -13.17 6.40 -3.98
C GLU A 307 -12.56 7.68 -4.57
N TYR A 308 -12.66 8.78 -3.82
CA TYR A 308 -11.98 10.03 -4.09
C TYR A 308 -11.20 10.45 -2.85
N GLU A 309 -9.94 10.83 -3.03
CA GLU A 309 -9.08 11.36 -1.99
C GLU A 309 -8.51 12.72 -2.38
N TYR A 310 -8.52 13.64 -1.42
CA TYR A 310 -7.76 14.88 -1.46
C TYR A 310 -6.62 14.80 -0.44
N ALA A 311 -5.41 15.16 -0.86
CA ALA A 311 -4.26 15.28 0.02
C ALA A 311 -3.58 16.65 -0.16
N ASN A 312 -3.16 17.23 0.97
CA ASN A 312 -2.34 18.42 1.02
C ASN A 312 -1.21 18.21 2.02
N GLU A 313 0.01 18.43 1.56
CA GLU A 313 1.21 18.24 2.36
C GLU A 313 2.09 19.48 2.22
N VAL A 314 2.57 20.01 3.34
CA VAL A 314 3.41 21.21 3.38
C VAL A 314 4.72 20.85 4.06
N GLU A 315 5.83 21.11 3.39
CA GLU A 315 7.18 20.78 3.86
C GLU A 315 8.03 22.04 4.02
N GLU A 316 8.71 22.15 5.16
CA GLU A 316 9.70 23.19 5.47
C GLU A 316 11.05 22.54 5.77
N LYS A 317 12.15 23.29 5.61
CA LYS A 317 13.49 22.82 5.98
C LYS A 317 14.13 23.68 7.07
N SER A 318 14.99 23.07 7.88
CA SER A 318 15.65 23.74 9.02
C SER A 318 16.61 24.86 8.58
N LYS A 319 17.21 24.73 7.39
CA LYS A 319 18.15 25.70 6.81
C LYS A 319 18.01 25.72 5.29
N LEU A 320 18.12 26.92 4.69
CA LEU A 320 18.17 27.08 3.24
C LEU A 320 19.60 26.98 2.72
N ALA A 321 19.80 26.32 1.58
CA ALA A 321 21.09 26.22 0.90
C ALA A 321 21.44 27.49 0.09
N GLY A 322 20.46 28.37 -0.16
CA GLY A 322 20.61 29.67 -0.82
C GLY A 322 20.17 29.72 -2.29
N TRP A 323 19.75 28.60 -2.87
CA TRP A 323 19.15 28.54 -4.21
C TRP A 323 17.62 28.62 -4.17
N GLU A 324 17.04 28.35 -3.01
CA GLU A 324 15.60 28.34 -2.77
C GLU A 324 15.00 29.75 -2.88
N ALA A 325 13.82 29.86 -3.47
CA ALA A 325 13.05 31.10 -3.52
C ALA A 325 12.22 31.29 -2.23
N LYS A 326 11.83 30.20 -1.57
CA LYS A 326 11.04 30.17 -0.33
C LYS A 326 11.40 28.95 0.53
N ASN A 327 11.16 29.04 1.84
CA ASN A 327 11.32 27.92 2.77
C ASN A 327 10.01 27.12 2.94
N GLU A 328 9.38 26.75 1.83
CA GLU A 328 8.13 26.02 1.83
C GLU A 328 8.00 25.25 0.51
N SER A 329 7.56 23.99 0.58
CA SER A 329 7.19 23.16 -0.56
C SER A 329 5.81 22.58 -0.30
N GLU A 330 4.83 22.89 -1.15
CA GLU A 330 3.43 22.47 -0.95
C GLU A 330 3.01 21.49 -2.05
N LEU A 331 2.53 20.31 -1.64
CA LEU A 331 1.84 19.33 -2.49
C LEU A 331 0.32 19.48 -2.35
N LYS A 332 -0.37 19.47 -3.48
CA LYS A 332 -1.82 19.24 -3.59
C LYS A 332 -2.07 18.08 -4.54
N GLN A 333 -2.85 17.12 -4.09
CA GLN A 333 -3.10 15.89 -4.82
C GLN A 333 -4.59 15.53 -4.78
N HIS A 334 -5.08 15.08 -5.94
CA HIS A 334 -6.40 14.50 -6.11
C HIS A 334 -6.27 13.09 -6.67
N THR A 335 -6.84 12.11 -5.97
CA THR A 335 -6.84 10.71 -6.41
C THR A 335 -8.27 10.24 -6.61
N VAL A 336 -8.53 9.57 -7.74
CA VAL A 336 -9.79 8.88 -8.02
C VAL A 336 -9.49 7.40 -8.25
N TYR A 337 -10.19 6.52 -7.55
CA TYR A 337 -10.04 5.07 -7.65
C TYR A 337 -11.38 4.42 -7.95
N LEU A 338 -11.40 3.50 -8.93
CA LEU A 338 -12.57 2.74 -9.33
C LEU A 338 -12.21 1.25 -9.41
N GLN A 339 -13.06 0.37 -8.89
CA GLN A 339 -12.81 -1.07 -8.88
C GLN A 339 -14.08 -1.87 -9.16
N ALA A 340 -13.92 -2.97 -9.89
CA ALA A 340 -14.97 -3.95 -10.12
C ALA A 340 -14.44 -5.37 -9.83
N LEU A 341 -15.11 -6.07 -8.91
CA LEU A 341 -14.73 -7.39 -8.45
C LEU A 341 -15.84 -8.41 -8.73
N TYR A 342 -15.48 -9.57 -9.25
CA TYR A 342 -16.36 -10.73 -9.43
C TYR A 342 -16.03 -11.81 -8.39
N ARG A 343 -16.99 -12.12 -7.52
CA ARG A 343 -16.87 -13.12 -6.44
C ARG A 343 -17.14 -14.54 -6.94
N PHE A 344 -16.35 -15.52 -6.50
CA PHE A 344 -16.49 -16.94 -6.87
C PHE A 344 -16.49 -17.90 -5.68
#